data_AF-A0AAJ0SBR0-F1
#
_entry.id   AF-A0AAJ0SBR0-F1
#
_cell.length_a   1.000
_cell.length_b   1.000
_cell.length_c   1.000
_cell.angle_alpha   90.00
_cell.angle_beta   90.00
_cell.angle_gamma   90.00
#
_symmetry.space_group_name_H-M   'P 1'
#
loop_
_entity.id
_entity.type
_entity.pdbx_description
1 polymer ?
#
loop_
_entity_poly.entity_id
_entity_poly.type
_entity_poly.pdbx_seq_one_letter_code
_entity_poly.pdbx_strand_id
1 'polypeptide(L)'
;MTKNYKETEIEDTTTIVGNPNLLLLGLGIFTFLLSATITYYTFNPKYFTAVNIENTFVWVFAGLIALFAFLSVYMIFTLKKVTLTNTGLNISYPFLNSSRDIIFDDVCKVYDQDYNIKGSHNYRLYDIYKGKKIVIEIYDAKNIVITSLEVTNYVILAQNLKNVTKSYFKIKTPYYENIVNTQRYGWFVFWVFFIYFLIVYIIHRKYS
;
A
#
# COMPACT_ATOMS: atom_id res chain seq x y z
N MET A 1 -16.62 -20.91 45.06
CA MET A 1 -16.17 -19.65 44.43
C MET A 1 -16.53 -19.68 42.96
N THR A 2 -17.70 -19.13 42.64
CA THR A 2 -18.21 -18.94 41.27
C THR A 2 -17.44 -17.79 40.64
N LYS A 3 -16.63 -18.06 39.60
CA LYS A 3 -16.00 -17.02 38.79
C LYS A 3 -17.11 -16.31 38.02
N ASN A 4 -17.44 -15.11 38.49
CA ASN A 4 -18.36 -14.20 37.85
C ASN A 4 -17.65 -13.67 36.59
N TYR A 5 -17.90 -14.30 35.44
CA TYR A 5 -17.56 -13.71 34.16
C TYR A 5 -18.48 -12.51 34.01
N LYS A 6 -17.94 -11.30 34.28
CA LYS A 6 -18.56 -10.09 33.77
C LYS A 6 -18.61 -10.27 32.26
N GLU A 7 -19.81 -10.56 31.74
CA GLU A 7 -20.16 -10.22 30.37
C GLU A 7 -20.01 -8.70 30.28
N THR A 8 -18.80 -8.27 29.91
CA THR A 8 -18.59 -6.93 29.43
C THR A 8 -19.44 -6.84 28.17
N GLU A 9 -20.56 -6.13 28.23
CA GLU A 9 -21.33 -5.73 27.05
C GLU A 9 -20.33 -5.13 26.05
N ILE A 10 -20.07 -5.88 24.98
CA ILE A 10 -19.16 -5.47 23.93
C ILE A 10 -19.91 -4.39 23.16
N GLU A 11 -19.55 -3.14 23.39
CA GLU A 11 -20.05 -2.00 22.63
C GLU A 11 -19.93 -2.30 21.13
N ASP A 12 -21.09 -2.38 20.46
CA ASP A 12 -21.32 -2.80 19.08
C ASP A 12 -20.77 -1.81 18.02
N THR A 13 -19.70 -1.07 18.32
CA THR A 13 -18.95 -0.31 17.30
C THR A 13 -17.79 -1.13 16.78
N THR A 14 -18.14 -2.18 16.04
CA THR A 14 -17.20 -3.18 15.51
C THR A 14 -16.86 -2.87 14.04
N THR A 15 -15.83 -2.05 13.81
CA THR A 15 -15.29 -1.81 12.46
C THR A 15 -13.83 -2.23 12.40
N ILE A 16 -13.45 -3.01 11.37
CA ILE A 16 -12.03 -3.34 11.12
C ILE A 16 -11.52 -2.46 9.98
N VAL A 17 -10.45 -1.73 10.23
CA VAL A 17 -9.82 -0.84 9.24
C VAL A 17 -8.45 -1.40 8.83
N GLY A 18 -8.31 -1.69 7.54
CA GLY A 18 -7.04 -1.89 6.87
C GLY A 18 -6.63 -0.60 6.15
N ASN A 19 -5.67 0.12 6.73
CA ASN A 19 -5.14 1.36 6.14
C ASN A 19 -4.15 1.04 5.00
N PRO A 20 -3.85 2.00 4.12
CA PRO A 20 -2.78 1.86 3.15
C PRO A 20 -1.44 1.49 3.81
N ASN A 21 -0.66 0.65 3.16
CA ASN A 21 0.68 0.31 3.63
C ASN A 21 1.60 1.55 3.61
N LEU A 22 2.06 1.94 4.80
CA LEU A 22 2.93 3.10 5.01
C LEU A 22 4.26 3.00 4.24
N LEU A 23 4.79 1.79 4.05
CA LEU A 23 6.02 1.58 3.27
C LEU A 23 5.79 1.89 1.79
N LEU A 24 4.68 1.44 1.21
CA LEU A 24 4.34 1.74 -0.18
C LEU A 24 4.09 3.24 -0.38
N LEU A 25 3.35 3.87 0.55
CA LEU A 25 3.13 5.31 0.54
C LEU A 25 4.46 6.07 0.64
N GLY A 26 5.32 5.69 1.59
CA GLY A 26 6.62 6.30 1.81
C GLY A 26 7.54 6.16 0.60
N LEU A 27 7.58 4.98 -0.04
CA LEU A 27 8.33 4.76 -1.27
C LEU A 27 7.79 5.61 -2.42
N GLY A 28 6.47 5.69 -2.61
CA GLY A 28 5.88 6.54 -3.64
C GLY A 28 6.27 8.02 -3.47
N ILE A 29 6.13 8.56 -2.26
CA ILE A 29 6.50 9.96 -1.99
C ILE A 29 8.01 10.17 -2.19
N PHE A 30 8.84 9.25 -1.68
CA PHE A 30 10.28 9.32 -1.84
C PHE A 30 10.71 9.31 -3.31
N THR A 31 10.20 8.36 -4.11
CA THR A 31 10.54 8.27 -5.55
C THR A 31 10.09 9.52 -6.31
N PHE A 32 8.93 10.09 -5.96
CA PHE A 32 8.49 11.36 -6.53
C PHE A 32 9.45 12.51 -6.22
N LEU A 33 9.80 12.69 -4.94
CA LEU A 33 10.72 13.75 -4.49
C LEU A 33 12.12 13.58 -5.08
N LEU A 34 12.63 12.35 -5.13
CA LEU A 34 13.92 12.05 -5.75
C LEU A 34 13.90 12.41 -7.23
N SER A 35 12.84 12.03 -7.96
CA SER A 35 12.70 12.36 -9.39
C SER A 35 12.66 13.87 -9.60
N ALA A 36 11.84 14.60 -8.83
CA ALA A 36 11.76 16.05 -8.90
C ALA A 36 13.11 16.73 -8.61
N THR A 37 13.85 16.23 -7.62
CA THR A 37 15.17 16.74 -7.26
C THR A 37 16.22 16.49 -8.32
N ILE A 38 16.25 15.28 -8.90
CA ILE A 38 17.16 14.97 -10.02
C ILE A 38 16.84 15.88 -11.21
N THR A 39 15.56 16.05 -11.55
CA THR A 39 15.14 16.98 -12.60
C THR A 39 15.61 18.40 -12.30
N TYR A 40 15.36 18.91 -11.09
CA TYR A 40 15.78 20.26 -10.70
C TYR A 40 17.29 20.46 -10.84
N TYR A 41 18.12 19.57 -10.30
CA TYR A 41 19.58 19.73 -10.38
C TYR A 41 20.14 19.50 -11.79
N THR A 42 19.50 18.65 -12.59
CA THR A 42 19.95 18.37 -13.96
C THR A 42 19.64 19.55 -14.87
N PHE A 43 18.46 20.18 -14.75
CA PHE A 43 18.01 21.22 -15.68
C PHE A 43 18.21 22.65 -15.18
N ASN A 44 18.71 22.84 -13.95
CA ASN A 44 19.01 24.16 -13.44
C ASN A 44 20.45 24.59 -13.81
N PRO A 45 20.62 25.66 -14.61
CA PRO A 45 21.92 26.09 -15.13
C PRO A 45 22.89 26.55 -14.03
N LYS A 46 22.40 26.86 -12.82
CA LYS A 46 23.24 27.18 -11.65
C LYS A 46 24.09 25.99 -11.20
N TYR A 47 23.58 24.77 -11.33
CA TYR A 47 24.21 23.54 -10.83
C TYR A 47 24.88 22.72 -11.93
N PHE A 48 24.41 22.87 -13.19
CA PHE A 48 24.96 22.18 -14.35
C PHE A 48 25.12 23.15 -15.53
N THR A 49 26.36 23.51 -15.85
CA THR A 49 26.70 24.56 -16.82
C THR A 49 26.72 24.10 -18.28
N ALA A 50 26.66 22.79 -18.54
CA ALA A 50 26.84 22.22 -19.88
C ALA A 50 25.81 21.12 -20.20
N VAL A 51 24.53 21.38 -19.94
CA VAL A 51 23.47 20.53 -20.50
C VAL A 51 23.29 20.92 -21.95
N ASN A 52 23.82 20.11 -22.86
CA ASN A 52 23.51 20.27 -24.28
C ASN A 52 22.08 19.77 -24.52
N ILE A 53 21.12 20.69 -24.52
CA ILE A 53 19.67 20.41 -24.67
C ILE A 53 19.37 19.76 -26.03
N GLU A 54 20.25 19.93 -27.03
CA GLU A 54 20.12 19.30 -28.34
C GLU A 54 20.52 17.82 -28.33
N ASN A 55 21.14 17.33 -27.25
CA ASN A 55 21.55 15.94 -27.14
C ASN A 55 20.34 15.04 -26.83
N THR A 56 20.02 14.12 -27.75
CA THR A 56 18.97 13.11 -27.60
C THR A 56 19.08 12.32 -26.28
N PHE A 57 20.30 12.07 -25.77
CA PHE A 57 20.49 11.38 -24.50
C PHE A 57 19.90 12.11 -23.29
N VAL A 58 19.89 13.46 -23.31
CA VAL A 58 19.30 14.27 -22.23
C VAL A 58 17.78 14.09 -22.20
N TRP A 59 17.12 14.06 -23.36
CA TRP A 59 15.68 13.83 -23.46
C TRP A 59 15.27 12.40 -23.10
N VAL A 60 16.07 11.40 -23.47
CA VAL A 60 15.86 10.01 -23.05
C VAL A 60 15.95 9.89 -21.52
N PHE A 61 16.94 10.54 -20.91
CA PHE A 61 17.09 10.56 -19.46
C PHE A 61 15.95 11.32 -18.77
N ALA A 62 15.52 12.47 -19.31
CA ALA A 62 14.38 13.22 -18.81
C ALA A 62 13.09 12.40 -18.84
N GLY A 63 12.84 11.69 -19.95
CA GLY A 63 11.70 10.80 -20.11
C GLY A 63 11.70 9.66 -19.11
N LEU A 64 12.88 9.08 -18.84
CA LEU A 64 13.04 8.04 -17.82
C LEU A 64 12.68 8.57 -16.42
N ILE A 65 13.16 9.76 -16.04
CA ILE A 65 12.83 10.37 -14.74
C ILE A 65 11.33 10.69 -14.66
N ALA A 66 10.74 11.21 -15.74
CA ALA A 66 9.31 11.49 -15.81
C ALA A 66 8.47 10.20 -15.64
N LEU A 67 8.92 9.08 -16.22
CA LEU A 67 8.29 7.77 -16.04
C LEU A 67 8.32 7.34 -14.57
N PHE A 68 9.46 7.48 -13.88
CA PHE A 68 9.55 7.16 -12.45
C PHE A 68 8.62 8.05 -11.59
N ALA A 69 8.54 9.35 -11.89
CA ALA A 69 7.63 10.26 -11.22
C ALA A 69 6.16 9.89 -11.48
N PHE A 70 5.82 9.49 -12.71
CA PHE A 70 4.47 9.05 -13.04
C PHE A 70 4.09 7.76 -12.32
N LEU A 71 5.00 6.77 -12.32
CA LEU A 71 4.79 5.49 -11.63
C LEU A 71 4.63 5.67 -10.12
N SER A 72 5.37 6.60 -9.51
CA SER A 72 5.24 6.88 -8.08
C SER A 72 3.90 7.52 -7.73
N VAL A 73 3.42 8.44 -8.57
CA VAL A 73 2.09 9.05 -8.44
C VAL A 73 0.99 8.01 -8.63
N TYR A 74 1.10 7.16 -9.66
CA TYR A 74 0.18 6.05 -9.89
C TYR A 74 0.12 5.09 -8.68
N MET A 75 1.28 4.76 -8.11
CA MET A 75 1.38 3.95 -6.91
C MET A 75 0.65 4.58 -5.71
N ILE A 76 0.79 5.89 -5.49
CA ILE A 76 0.07 6.61 -4.42
C ILE A 76 -1.44 6.58 -4.67
N PHE A 77 -1.89 6.86 -5.89
CA PHE A 77 -3.32 6.89 -6.23
C PHE A 77 -4.00 5.51 -6.14
N THR A 78 -3.26 4.43 -6.36
CA THR A 78 -3.79 3.06 -6.28
C THR A 78 -3.80 2.47 -4.86
N LEU A 79 -3.31 3.21 -3.86
CA LEU A 79 -3.38 2.80 -2.47
C LEU A 79 -4.84 2.69 -1.99
N LYS A 80 -5.14 1.57 -1.33
CA LYS A 80 -6.48 1.25 -0.84
C LYS A 80 -6.56 1.39 0.67
N LYS A 81 -7.69 1.90 1.13
CA LYS A 81 -8.16 1.76 2.51
C LYS A 81 -9.39 0.86 2.48
N VAL A 82 -9.39 -0.16 3.31
CA VAL A 82 -10.48 -1.14 3.40
C VAL A 82 -11.11 -1.05 4.77
N THR A 83 -12.41 -0.79 4.82
CA THR A 83 -13.20 -0.72 6.06
C THR A 83 -14.23 -1.82 6.02
N LEU A 84 -14.12 -2.76 6.96
CA LEU A 84 -15.07 -3.85 7.14
C LEU A 84 -16.02 -3.50 8.28
N THR A 85 -17.32 -3.60 8.02
CA THR A 85 -18.40 -3.43 8.98
C THR A 85 -19.23 -4.72 9.08
N ASN A 86 -20.24 -4.76 9.95
CA ASN A 86 -21.12 -5.93 10.04
C ASN A 86 -22.08 -6.06 8.84
N THR A 87 -22.31 -4.99 8.09
CA THR A 87 -23.28 -4.94 7.00
C THR A 87 -22.63 -4.91 5.62
N GLY A 88 -21.36 -4.51 5.52
CA GLY A 88 -20.68 -4.39 4.25
C GLY A 88 -19.19 -4.10 4.34
N LEU A 89 -18.57 -4.08 3.17
CA LEU A 89 -17.16 -3.77 2.95
C LEU A 89 -17.06 -2.48 2.13
N ASN A 90 -16.39 -1.46 2.67
CA ASN A 90 -16.03 -0.26 1.93
C ASN A 90 -14.57 -0.35 1.50
N ILE A 91 -14.31 -0.13 0.20
CA ILE A 91 -12.97 0.03 -0.35
C ILE A 91 -12.86 1.45 -0.89
N SER A 92 -12.01 2.25 -0.24
CA SER A 92 -11.74 3.62 -0.64
C SER A 92 -10.31 3.77 -1.15
N TYR A 93 -10.14 4.70 -2.09
CA TYR A 93 -8.86 5.14 -2.65
C TYR A 93 -8.66 6.58 -2.16
N PRO A 94 -7.97 6.78 -1.02
CA PRO A 94 -7.95 8.08 -0.32
C PRO A 94 -7.47 9.23 -1.19
N PHE A 95 -6.54 8.95 -2.11
CA PHE A 95 -5.93 9.96 -2.97
C PHE A 95 -6.71 10.19 -4.29
N LEU A 96 -7.63 9.29 -4.65
CA LEU A 96 -8.53 9.46 -5.81
C LEU A 96 -9.93 9.95 -5.39
N ASN A 97 -10.17 10.12 -4.08
CA ASN A 97 -11.49 10.39 -3.50
C ASN A 97 -12.60 9.50 -4.07
N SER A 98 -12.27 8.24 -4.37
CA SER A 98 -13.20 7.25 -4.89
C SER A 98 -13.40 6.18 -3.84
N SER A 99 -14.65 5.77 -3.62
CA SER A 99 -15.01 4.64 -2.77
C SER A 99 -15.99 3.73 -3.48
N ARG A 100 -15.94 2.46 -3.09
CA ARG A 100 -16.88 1.43 -3.51
C ARG A 100 -17.35 0.70 -2.27
N ASP A 101 -18.66 0.74 -2.03
CA ASP A 101 -19.32 -0.04 -1.01
C ASP A 101 -19.81 -1.36 -1.60
N ILE A 102 -19.65 -2.45 -0.85
CA ILE A 102 -20.06 -3.80 -1.22
C ILE A 102 -20.91 -4.35 -0.09
N ILE A 103 -22.15 -4.70 -0.43
CA ILE A 103 -23.07 -5.36 0.49
C ILE A 103 -22.74 -6.86 0.48
N PHE A 104 -22.82 -7.51 1.63
CA PHE A 104 -22.43 -8.91 1.76
C PHE A 104 -23.33 -9.88 1.00
N ASP A 105 -24.60 -9.52 0.77
CA ASP A 105 -25.54 -10.30 -0.03
C ASP A 105 -25.06 -10.48 -1.49
N ASP A 106 -24.27 -9.54 -2.00
CA ASP A 106 -23.69 -9.60 -3.35
C ASP A 106 -22.45 -10.52 -3.43
N VAL A 107 -21.90 -10.93 -2.28
CA VAL A 107 -20.66 -11.71 -2.20
C VAL A 107 -20.97 -13.20 -2.36
N CYS A 108 -20.52 -13.76 -3.47
CA CYS A 108 -20.64 -15.19 -3.75
C CYS A 108 -19.67 -16.01 -2.90
N LYS A 109 -18.40 -15.59 -2.86
CA LYS A 109 -17.34 -16.36 -2.21
C LYS A 109 -16.17 -15.50 -1.79
N VAL A 110 -15.53 -15.87 -0.69
CA VAL A 110 -14.27 -15.29 -0.24
C VAL A 110 -13.25 -16.40 0.00
N TYR A 111 -12.05 -16.25 -0.56
CA TYR A 111 -10.96 -17.20 -0.33
C TYR A 111 -9.59 -16.52 -0.34
N ASP A 112 -8.62 -17.17 0.31
CA ASP A 112 -7.21 -16.73 0.28
C ASP A 112 -6.44 -17.47 -0.81
N GLN A 113 -5.47 -16.77 -1.41
CA GLN A 113 -4.46 -17.36 -2.28
C GLN A 113 -3.08 -16.82 -1.90
N ASP A 114 -2.05 -17.59 -2.20
CA ASP A 114 -0.68 -17.09 -2.15
C ASP A 114 -0.49 -16.00 -3.22
N TYR A 115 0.24 -14.96 -2.85
CA TYR A 115 0.59 -13.86 -3.73
C TYR A 115 2.10 -13.71 -3.77
N ASN A 116 2.69 -14.16 -4.87
CA ASN A 116 4.13 -14.05 -5.10
C ASN A 116 4.40 -13.09 -6.25
N ILE A 117 5.33 -12.16 -6.03
CA ILE A 117 5.94 -11.41 -7.12
C ILE A 117 7.16 -12.22 -7.55
N LYS A 118 7.11 -12.79 -8.75
CA LYS A 118 8.20 -13.63 -9.29
C LYS A 118 9.10 -12.78 -10.18
N GLY A 119 10.40 -12.84 -9.94
CA GLY A 119 11.43 -12.41 -10.86
C GLY A 119 11.93 -13.60 -11.67
N SER A 120 12.48 -13.33 -12.85
CA SER A 120 13.26 -14.30 -13.61
C SER A 120 14.67 -13.75 -13.82
N HIS A 121 15.67 -14.53 -13.45
CA HIS A 121 17.07 -14.22 -13.77
C HIS A 121 17.78 -15.51 -14.19
N ASN A 122 18.45 -15.49 -15.35
CA ASN A 122 19.13 -16.65 -15.93
C ASN A 122 18.26 -17.93 -15.94
N TYR A 123 17.01 -17.81 -16.42
CA TYR A 123 16.04 -18.91 -16.48
C TYR A 123 15.64 -19.52 -15.11
N ARG A 124 16.08 -18.93 -14.00
CA ARG A 124 15.64 -19.29 -12.65
C ARG A 124 14.60 -18.29 -12.17
N LEU A 125 13.48 -18.82 -11.71
CA LEU A 125 12.43 -18.04 -11.06
C LEU A 125 12.80 -17.83 -9.59
N TYR A 126 12.74 -16.59 -9.13
CA TYR A 126 12.96 -16.22 -7.74
C TYR A 126 11.72 -15.48 -7.22
N ASP A 127 11.27 -15.83 -6.02
CA ASP A 127 10.20 -15.07 -5.36
C ASP A 127 10.80 -13.76 -4.79
N ILE A 128 10.54 -12.63 -5.45
CA ILE A 128 10.94 -11.29 -5.01
C ILE A 128 10.13 -10.88 -3.78
N TYR A 129 8.86 -11.28 -3.75
CA TYR A 129 7.96 -11.07 -2.63
C TYR A 129 7.10 -12.32 -2.44
N LYS A 130 6.91 -12.73 -1.19
CA LYS A 130 5.99 -13.79 -0.78
C LYS A 130 4.98 -13.23 0.21
N GLY A 131 3.75 -13.09 -0.23
CA GLY A 131 2.63 -12.59 0.58
C GLY A 131 1.35 -13.38 0.32
N LYS A 132 0.22 -12.81 0.71
CA LYS A 132 -1.11 -13.41 0.55
C LYS A 132 -2.05 -12.41 -0.11
N LYS A 133 -3.07 -12.92 -0.80
CA LYS A 133 -4.20 -12.12 -1.30
C LYS A 133 -5.54 -12.75 -0.92
N ILE A 134 -6.51 -11.91 -0.56
CA ILE A 134 -7.91 -12.28 -0.43
C ILE A 134 -8.56 -11.96 -1.77
N VAL A 135 -9.31 -12.91 -2.30
CA VAL A 135 -10.18 -12.71 -3.47
C VAL A 135 -11.62 -12.81 -3.01
N ILE A 136 -12.39 -11.76 -3.32
CA ILE A 136 -13.82 -11.66 -3.07
C ILE A 136 -14.52 -11.73 -4.43
N GLU A 137 -15.25 -12.82 -4.66
CA GLU A 137 -16.07 -13.02 -5.85
C GLU A 137 -17.45 -12.43 -5.62
N ILE A 138 -17.92 -11.64 -6.58
CA ILE A 138 -19.22 -10.97 -6.56
C ILE A 138 -20.05 -11.56 -7.71
N TYR A 139 -21.33 -11.86 -7.48
CA TYR A 139 -22.18 -12.58 -8.46
C TYR A 139 -22.16 -11.95 -9.86
N ASP A 140 -22.32 -10.63 -9.96
CA ASP A 140 -22.44 -9.90 -11.24
C ASP A 140 -21.38 -8.80 -11.41
N ALA A 141 -20.22 -8.93 -10.75
CA ALA A 141 -19.17 -7.91 -10.86
C ALA A 141 -17.75 -8.48 -10.87
N LYS A 142 -16.82 -7.63 -11.29
CA LYS A 142 -15.39 -7.95 -11.25
C LYS A 142 -14.95 -8.27 -9.82
N ASN A 143 -14.24 -9.40 -9.69
CA ASN A 143 -13.63 -9.85 -8.45
C ASN A 143 -12.76 -8.76 -7.82
N ILE A 144 -12.82 -8.69 -6.50
CA ILE A 144 -12.06 -7.75 -5.71
C ILE A 144 -10.87 -8.48 -5.11
N VAL A 145 -9.68 -7.91 -5.29
CA VAL A 145 -8.43 -8.46 -4.78
C VAL A 145 -7.81 -7.47 -3.80
N ILE A 146 -7.53 -7.97 -2.61
CA ILE A 146 -6.83 -7.25 -1.54
C ILE A 146 -5.58 -8.05 -1.21
N THR A 147 -4.40 -7.41 -1.25
CA THR A 147 -3.12 -8.08 -0.98
C THR A 147 -2.54 -7.68 0.37
N SER A 148 -1.76 -8.57 0.99
CA SER A 148 -1.05 -8.31 2.25
C SER A 148 0.03 -7.24 2.13
N LEU A 149 0.40 -6.88 0.90
CA LEU A 149 1.33 -5.79 0.60
C LEU A 149 0.63 -4.43 0.62
N GLU A 150 -0.64 -4.36 0.20
CA GLU A 150 -1.37 -3.10 0.01
C GLU A 150 -1.94 -2.52 1.30
N VAL A 151 -2.42 -3.37 2.22
CA VAL A 151 -3.20 -2.95 3.39
C VAL A 151 -2.63 -3.44 4.72
N THR A 152 -2.77 -2.62 5.75
CA THR A 152 -2.49 -3.00 7.14
C THR A 152 -3.58 -3.92 7.68
N ASN A 153 -3.29 -4.62 8.78
CA ASN A 153 -4.26 -5.51 9.45
C ASN A 153 -4.86 -6.59 8.52
N TYR A 154 -4.17 -6.92 7.43
CA TYR A 154 -4.62 -7.87 6.41
C TYR A 154 -5.06 -9.21 7.01
N VAL A 155 -4.33 -9.73 8.01
CA VAL A 155 -4.64 -11.04 8.63
C VAL A 155 -6.01 -11.03 9.30
N ILE A 156 -6.31 -9.98 10.07
CA ILE A 156 -7.58 -9.80 10.78
C ILE A 156 -8.72 -9.63 9.77
N LEU A 157 -8.46 -8.82 8.73
CA LEU A 157 -9.39 -8.58 7.64
C LEU A 157 -9.72 -9.88 6.90
N ALA A 158 -8.72 -10.69 6.55
CA ALA A 158 -8.87 -11.98 5.88
C ALA A 158 -9.75 -12.95 6.67
N GLN A 159 -9.48 -13.07 7.97
CA GLN A 159 -10.19 -14.01 8.85
C GLN A 159 -11.66 -13.63 9.02
N ASN A 160 -11.97 -12.34 9.13
CA ASN A 160 -13.35 -11.89 9.21
C ASN A 160 -14.06 -12.01 7.85
N LEU A 161 -13.42 -11.59 6.75
CA LEU A 161 -14.00 -11.67 5.41
C LEU A 161 -14.36 -13.11 4.98
N LYS A 162 -13.61 -14.13 5.40
CA LYS A 162 -13.97 -15.53 5.11
C LYS A 162 -15.29 -15.98 5.71
N ASN A 163 -15.78 -15.30 6.75
CA ASN A 163 -17.02 -15.64 7.42
C ASN A 163 -18.20 -14.78 6.96
N VAL A 164 -17.99 -13.85 6.04
CA VAL A 164 -19.01 -12.88 5.59
C VAL A 164 -20.19 -13.55 4.88
N THR A 165 -19.98 -14.66 4.19
CA THR A 165 -21.06 -15.41 3.52
C THR A 165 -21.93 -16.23 4.48
N LYS A 166 -21.67 -16.19 5.80
CA LYS A 166 -22.47 -16.87 6.80
C LYS A 166 -23.60 -15.96 7.27
N SER A 167 -24.82 -16.50 7.38
CA SER A 167 -26.04 -15.78 7.76
C SER A 167 -26.00 -15.06 9.12
N TYR A 168 -25.05 -15.41 9.99
CA TYR A 168 -24.88 -14.85 11.34
C TYR A 168 -23.56 -14.09 11.48
N PHE A 169 -23.02 -13.56 10.37
CA PHE A 169 -21.77 -12.82 10.40
C PHE A 169 -21.83 -11.67 11.41
N LYS A 170 -20.87 -11.68 12.33
CA LYS A 170 -20.54 -10.57 13.21
C LYS A 170 -19.02 -10.46 13.26
N ILE A 171 -18.52 -9.23 13.24
CA ILE A 171 -17.10 -8.96 13.36
C ILE A 171 -16.60 -9.53 14.69
N LYS A 172 -15.55 -10.35 14.61
CA LYS A 172 -14.86 -10.90 15.76
C LYS A 172 -13.53 -10.16 15.92
N THR A 173 -13.45 -9.37 16.98
CA THR A 173 -12.25 -8.65 17.40
C THR A 173 -11.42 -9.29 18.52
N PRO A 174 -11.90 -10.22 19.37
CA PRO A 174 -11.13 -10.59 20.56
C PRO A 174 -10.01 -11.59 20.21
N TYR A 175 -8.80 -11.27 20.68
CA TYR A 175 -7.59 -12.09 20.73
C TYR A 175 -6.96 -12.51 19.38
N TYR A 176 -6.40 -11.54 18.66
CA TYR A 176 -5.33 -11.81 17.70
C TYR A 176 -3.96 -11.66 18.39
N GLU A 177 -3.58 -12.64 19.21
CA GLU A 177 -2.31 -12.66 19.96
C GLU A 177 -1.04 -12.67 19.09
N ASN A 178 -1.17 -12.77 17.76
CA ASN A 178 -0.04 -12.81 16.84
C ASN A 178 -0.28 -11.94 15.59
N ILE A 179 -0.69 -10.67 15.79
CA ILE A 179 -0.60 -9.68 14.71
C ILE A 179 0.89 -9.39 14.50
N VAL A 180 1.52 -10.13 13.59
CA VAL A 180 2.85 -9.76 13.09
C VAL A 180 2.67 -8.40 12.42
N ASN A 181 3.11 -7.34 13.09
CA ASN A 181 3.05 -5.99 12.56
C ASN A 181 3.87 -5.94 11.26
N THR A 182 3.18 -5.98 10.11
CA THR A 182 3.81 -5.89 8.80
C THR A 182 4.38 -4.49 8.53
N GLN A 183 4.07 -3.51 9.38
CA GLN A 183 4.69 -2.17 9.36
C GLN A 183 6.03 -2.10 10.09
N ARG A 184 6.67 -3.24 10.40
CA ARG A 184 8.04 -3.29 10.97
C ARG A 184 9.08 -2.51 10.18
N TYR A 185 8.77 -2.02 8.97
CA TYR A 185 9.64 -1.21 8.13
C TYR A 185 9.26 0.29 8.11
N GLY A 186 8.36 0.78 8.97
CA GLY A 186 8.07 2.22 9.05
C GLY A 186 9.32 3.06 9.36
N TRP A 187 10.23 2.53 10.18
CA TRP A 187 11.53 3.15 10.46
C TRP A 187 12.44 3.23 9.22
N PHE A 188 12.29 2.31 8.25
CA PHE A 188 13.04 2.35 6.99
C PHE A 188 12.66 3.58 6.17
N VAL A 189 11.37 3.95 6.15
CA VAL A 189 10.90 5.19 5.51
C VAL A 189 11.63 6.39 6.11
N PHE A 190 11.73 6.49 7.45
CA PHE A 190 12.45 7.57 8.11
C PHE A 190 13.92 7.68 7.63
N TRP A 191 14.67 6.58 7.59
CA TRP A 191 16.06 6.61 7.13
C TRP A 191 16.18 7.01 5.66
N VAL A 192 15.29 6.52 4.81
CA VAL A 192 15.25 6.89 3.39
C VAL A 192 15.09 8.40 3.23
N PHE A 193 14.16 9.02 3.96
CA PHE A 193 13.97 10.48 3.95
C PHE A 193 15.15 11.22 4.58
N PHE A 194 15.71 10.73 5.69
CA PHE A 194 16.87 11.36 6.33
C PHE A 194 18.08 11.42 5.39
N ILE A 195 18.42 10.29 4.75
CA ILE A 195 19.52 10.21 3.78
C ILE A 195 19.25 11.13 2.59
N TYR A 196 18.01 11.16 2.09
CA TYR A 196 17.60 12.08 1.03
C TYR A 196 17.85 13.54 1.38
N PHE A 197 17.36 14.01 2.53
CA PHE A 197 17.56 15.40 2.96
C PHE A 197 19.04 15.72 3.15
N LEU A 198 19.83 14.77 3.65
CA LEU A 198 21.26 14.93 3.83
C LEU A 198 22.00 15.09 2.48
N ILE A 199 21.64 14.30 1.46
CA ILE A 199 22.18 14.45 0.10
C ILE A 199 21.82 15.81 -0.49
N VAL A 200 20.54 16.19 -0.42
CA VAL A 200 20.07 17.50 -0.93
C VAL A 200 20.79 18.64 -0.23
N TYR A 201 20.97 18.57 1.09
CA TYR A 201 21.68 19.57 1.87
C TYR A 201 23.16 19.69 1.47
N ILE A 202 23.87 18.57 1.27
CA ILE A 202 25.28 18.58 0.84
C ILE A 202 25.42 19.21 -0.54
N ILE A 203 24.55 18.85 -1.49
CA ILE A 203 24.56 19.43 -2.84
C ILE A 203 24.27 20.94 -2.73
N HIS A 204 23.23 21.33 -2.01
CA HIS A 204 22.87 22.74 -1.88
C HIS A 204 23.99 23.56 -1.26
N ARG A 205 24.64 23.08 -0.18
CA ARG A 205 25.76 23.76 0.48
C ARG A 205 26.99 23.91 -0.41
N LYS A 206 27.25 22.98 -1.33
CA LYS A 206 28.40 23.04 -2.24
C LYS A 206 28.24 24.11 -3.33
N TYR A 207 27.00 24.40 -3.74
CA TYR A 207 26.67 25.25 -4.88
C TYR A 207 25.87 26.51 -4.48
N SER A 208 25.75 26.80 -3.18
CA SER A 208 25.28 28.06 -2.61
C SER A 208 26.47 28.94 -2.24
#